data_AF-A0A938MZ69-F1
#
_entry.id   AF-A0A938MZ69-F1
#
_cell.length_a   1.000
_cell.length_b   1.000
_cell.length_c   1.000
_cell.angle_alpha   90.00
_cell.angle_beta   90.00
_cell.angle_gamma   90.00
#
_symmetry.space_group_name_H-M   'P 1'
#
loop_
_entity.id
_entity.type
_entity.pdbx_description
1 polymer ?
#
loop_
_entity_poly.entity_id
_entity_poly.type
_entity_poly.pdbx_seq_one_letter_code
_entity_poly.pdbx_strand_id
1 'polypeptide(L)'
;MTEKEFQDKLGELMQQIDRLPADQRGDLHRLVDETKGRHDRVKKTVAELQEALDYLRLSVKYLVFDLEATRRENEYLRKLVESKGGEYRDQPPDDADDR
;
A
#
# COMPACT_ATOMS: atom_id res chain seq x y z
N MET A 1 -1.72 -7.63 22.97
CA MET A 1 -1.68 -6.59 24.01
C MET A 1 -2.08 -5.29 23.36
N THR A 2 -3.15 -4.66 23.82
CA THR A 2 -3.62 -3.38 23.28
C THR A 2 -2.79 -2.21 23.80
N GLU A 3 -2.83 -1.05 23.13
CA GLU A 3 -2.16 0.16 23.62
C GLU A 3 -2.62 0.51 25.04
N LYS A 4 -3.93 0.36 25.30
CA LYS A 4 -4.51 0.64 26.60
C LYS A 4 -3.93 -0.27 27.69
N GLU A 5 -3.88 -1.59 27.42
CA GLU A 5 -3.25 -2.55 28.34
C GLU A 5 -1.77 -2.25 28.60
N PHE A 6 -1.04 -1.72 27.61
CA PHE A 6 0.35 -1.30 27.78
C PHE A 6 0.48 -0.09 28.70
N GLN A 7 -0.30 0.96 28.46
CA GLN A 7 -0.28 2.16 29.29
C GLN A 7 -0.71 1.84 30.74
N ASP A 8 -1.75 1.01 30.91
CA ASP A 8 -2.24 0.62 32.23
C ASP A 8 -1.16 -0.13 33.03
N LYS A 9 -0.52 -1.15 32.43
CA LYS A 9 0.57 -1.91 33.08
C LYS A 9 1.81 -1.06 33.33
N LEU A 10 2.15 -0.15 32.42
CA LEU A 10 3.28 0.75 32.58
C LEU A 10 3.04 1.74 33.73
N GLY A 11 1.82 2.26 33.84
CA GLY A 11 1.40 3.13 34.95
C GLY A 11 1.45 2.41 36.30
N GLU A 12 0.97 1.16 36.36
CA GLU A 12 1.10 0.31 37.56
C GLU A 12 2.57 0.09 37.95
N LEU A 13 3.43 -0.17 36.96
CA LEU A 13 4.87 -0.37 37.18
C LEU A 13 5.53 0.91 37.72
N MET A 14 5.20 2.08 37.17
CA MET A 14 5.70 3.38 37.67
C MET A 14 5.28 3.62 39.12
N GLN A 15 4.02 3.36 39.47
CA GLN A 15 3.54 3.49 40.84
C GLN A 15 4.27 2.55 41.82
N GLN A 16 4.68 1.37 41.37
CA GLN A 16 5.48 0.45 42.19
C GLN A 16 6.91 0.96 42.38
N ILE A 17 7.53 1.52 41.34
CA ILE A 17 8.87 2.10 41.41
C ILE A 17 8.89 3.29 42.38
N ASP A 18 7.86 4.12 42.39
CA ASP A 18 7.75 5.28 43.28
C ASP A 18 7.59 4.92 44.78
N ARG A 19 7.30 3.64 45.10
CA ARG A 19 7.25 3.13 46.48
C ARG A 19 8.60 2.60 46.97
N LEU A 20 9.58 2.40 46.09
CA LEU A 20 10.91 1.88 46.46
C LEU A 20 11.77 2.96 47.16
N PRO A 21 12.84 2.60 47.91
CA PRO A 21 13.82 3.56 48.43
C PRO A 21 14.50 4.36 47.30
N ALA A 22 14.84 5.64 47.55
CA ALA A 22 15.31 6.58 46.53
C ALA A 22 16.57 6.11 45.78
N ASP A 23 17.42 5.38 46.48
CA ASP A 23 18.65 4.73 46.07
C ASP A 23 18.45 3.68 44.95
N GLN A 24 17.25 3.14 44.78
CA GLN A 24 16.93 2.12 43.75
C GLN A 24 16.03 2.66 42.61
N ARG A 25 15.54 3.90 42.71
CA ARG A 25 14.56 4.47 41.76
C ARG A 25 15.16 4.88 40.41
N GLY A 26 16.39 5.41 40.42
CA GLY A 26 16.96 6.08 39.25
C GLY A 26 17.16 5.18 38.03
N ASP A 27 17.68 3.98 38.22
CA ASP A 27 17.91 3.03 37.12
C ASP A 27 16.60 2.43 36.59
N LEU A 28 15.62 2.20 37.48
CA LEU A 28 14.30 1.67 37.11
C LEU A 28 13.47 2.69 36.31
N HIS A 29 13.48 3.96 36.72
CA HIS A 29 12.83 5.03 35.95
C HIS A 29 13.42 5.14 34.54
N ARG A 30 14.75 5.06 34.42
CA ARG A 30 15.42 5.07 33.11
C ARG A 30 14.98 3.91 32.21
N LEU A 31 14.89 2.70 32.75
CA LEU A 31 14.45 1.52 32.00
C LEU A 31 12.99 1.62 31.55
N VAL A 32 12.12 2.22 32.38
CA VAL A 32 10.72 2.49 32.03
C VAL A 32 10.64 3.49 30.87
N ASP A 33 11.37 4.60 30.96
CA ASP A 33 11.40 5.62 29.91
C ASP A 33 11.97 5.07 28.59
N GLU A 34 13.04 4.27 28.66
CA GLU A 34 13.60 3.60 27.49
C GLU A 34 12.60 2.64 26.84
N THR A 35 11.88 1.87 27.66
CA THR A 35 10.87 0.90 27.19
C THR A 35 9.72 1.63 26.50
N LYS A 36 9.23 2.72 27.10
CA LYS A 36 8.20 3.58 26.51
C LYS A 36 8.67 4.15 25.16
N GLY A 37 9.87 4.71 25.10
CA GLY A 37 10.42 5.25 23.86
C GLY A 37 10.67 4.20 22.78
N ARG A 38 11.01 2.96 23.15
CA ARG A 38 11.07 1.84 22.19
C ARG A 38 9.69 1.46 21.67
N HIS A 39 8.70 1.35 22.55
CA HIS A 39 7.32 1.04 22.18
C HIS A 39 6.74 2.09 21.22
N ASP A 40 6.93 3.36 21.51
CA ASP A 40 6.47 4.47 20.66
C ASP A 40 7.11 4.43 19.27
N ARG A 41 8.42 4.12 19.19
CA ARG A 41 9.12 3.96 17.90
C ARG A 41 8.56 2.80 17.08
N VAL A 42 8.36 1.64 17.71
CA VAL A 42 7.79 0.45 17.03
C VAL A 42 6.40 0.78 16.51
N LYS A 43 5.57 1.43 17.32
CA LYS A 43 4.22 1.84 16.93
C LYS A 43 4.24 2.79 15.73
N LYS A 44 5.13 3.78 15.73
CA LYS A 44 5.31 4.70 14.62
C LYS A 44 5.70 3.97 13.33
N THR A 45 6.70 3.09 13.40
CA THR A 45 7.15 2.30 12.24
C THR A 45 6.04 1.39 11.70
N VAL A 46 5.26 0.75 12.58
CA VAL A 46 4.13 -0.08 12.16
C VAL A 46 3.06 0.75 11.45
N ALA A 47 2.74 1.95 11.96
CA ALA A 47 1.79 2.85 11.32
C ALA A 47 2.28 3.31 9.93
N GLU A 48 3.55 3.69 9.80
CA GLU A 48 4.16 4.06 8.52
C GLU A 48 4.14 2.90 7.51
N LEU A 49 4.41 1.68 7.97
CA LEU A 49 4.31 0.48 7.12
C LEU A 49 2.87 0.20 6.68
N GLN A 50 1.88 0.40 7.55
CA GLN A 50 0.47 0.25 7.19
C GLN A 50 0.07 1.26 6.11
N GLU A 51 0.47 2.52 6.27
CA GLU A 51 0.20 3.57 5.27
C GLU A 51 0.87 3.25 3.92
N ALA A 52 2.12 2.78 3.94
CA ALA A 52 2.83 2.36 2.73
C ALA A 52 2.16 1.17 2.04
N LEU A 53 1.64 0.19 2.80
CA LEU A 53 0.89 -0.94 2.26
C LEU A 53 -0.45 -0.52 1.66
N ASP A 54 -1.15 0.42 2.30
CA ASP A 54 -2.40 0.96 1.77
C ASP A 54 -2.17 1.74 0.47
N TYR A 55 -1.10 2.54 0.42
CA TYR A 55 -0.68 3.22 -0.80
C TYR A 55 -0.31 2.22 -1.91
N LEU A 56 0.47 1.19 -1.59
CA LEU A 56 0.84 0.14 -2.55
C LEU A 56 -0.41 -0.59 -3.06
N ARG A 57 -1.33 -0.93 -2.17
CA ARG A 57 -2.59 -1.59 -2.53
C ARG A 57 -3.41 -0.74 -3.49
N LEU A 58 -3.48 0.56 -3.26
CA LEU A 58 -4.15 1.49 -4.18
C LEU A 58 -3.44 1.56 -5.53
N SER A 59 -2.11 1.67 -5.50
CA SER A 59 -1.28 1.73 -6.70
C SER A 59 -1.45 0.48 -7.58
N VAL A 60 -1.51 -0.71 -6.97
CA VAL A 60 -1.77 -1.96 -7.69
C VAL A 60 -3.17 -1.97 -8.32
N LYS A 61 -4.20 -1.46 -7.63
CA LYS A 61 -5.55 -1.35 -8.21
C LYS A 61 -5.55 -0.48 -9.47
N TYR A 62 -4.86 0.66 -9.44
CA TYR A 62 -4.73 1.52 -10.61
C TYR A 62 -3.94 0.85 -11.74
N LEU A 63 -2.82 0.21 -11.42
CA LEU A 63 -2.02 -0.48 -12.43
C LEU A 63 -2.82 -1.57 -13.15
N VAL A 64 -3.59 -2.37 -12.40
CA VAL A 64 -4.46 -3.41 -12.97
C VAL A 64 -5.59 -2.79 -13.82
N PHE A 65 -6.16 -1.68 -13.37
CA PHE A 65 -7.19 -0.97 -14.12
C PHE A 65 -6.65 -0.44 -15.45
N ASP A 66 -5.49 0.21 -15.44
CA ASP A 66 -4.84 0.75 -16.64
C ASP A 66 -4.43 -0.38 -17.62
N LEU A 67 -3.96 -1.51 -17.09
CA LEU A 67 -3.64 -2.69 -17.89
C LEU A 67 -4.90 -3.24 -18.58
N GLU A 68 -6.01 -3.34 -17.86
CA GLU A 68 -7.27 -3.81 -18.46
C GLU A 68 -7.81 -2.82 -19.51
N ALA A 69 -7.68 -1.51 -19.29
CA ALA A 69 -8.06 -0.49 -20.26
C ALA A 69 -7.23 -0.61 -21.55
N THR A 70 -5.90 -0.72 -21.43
CA THR A 70 -5.00 -0.87 -22.59
C THR A 70 -5.20 -2.20 -23.31
N ARG A 71 -5.52 -3.29 -22.59
CA ARG A 71 -5.89 -4.58 -23.19
C ARG A 71 -7.15 -4.47 -24.05
N ARG A 72 -8.22 -3.86 -23.52
CA ARG A 72 -9.47 -3.66 -24.26
C ARG A 72 -9.29 -2.76 -25.47
N GLU A 73 -8.51 -1.70 -25.33
CA GLU A 73 -8.18 -0.81 -26.44
C GLU A 73 -7.42 -1.56 -27.54
N ASN A 74 -6.41 -2.37 -27.18
CA ASN A 74 -5.67 -3.17 -28.15
C ASN A 74 -6.58 -4.16 -28.92
N GLU A 75 -7.48 -4.85 -28.20
CA GLU A 75 -8.46 -5.74 -28.81
C GLU A 75 -9.40 -5.00 -29.77
N TYR A 76 -9.88 -3.82 -29.37
CA TYR A 76 -10.73 -2.99 -30.23
C TYR A 76 -10.00 -2.54 -31.50
N LEU A 77 -8.76 -2.08 -31.37
CA LEU A 77 -7.94 -1.64 -32.50
C LEU A 77 -7.64 -2.80 -33.46
N ARG A 78 -7.33 -4.01 -32.97
CA ARG A 78 -7.11 -5.19 -33.81
C ARG A 78 -8.35 -5.52 -34.64
N LYS A 79 -9.54 -5.53 -34.02
CA LYS A 79 -10.80 -5.76 -34.72
C LYS A 79 -11.04 -4.73 -35.83
N LEU A 80 -10.72 -3.46 -35.58
CA LEU A 80 -10.87 -2.40 -36.58
C LEU A 80 -9.90 -2.56 -37.77
N VAL A 81 -8.68 -3.05 -37.51
CA VAL A 81 -7.70 -3.34 -38.58
C VAL A 81 -8.15 -4.56 -39.39
N GLU A 82 -8.62 -5.61 -38.73
CA GLU A 82 -9.15 -6.81 -39.39
C GLU A 82 -10.36 -6.49 -40.28
N SER A 83 -11.30 -5.67 -39.79
CA SER A 83 -12.46 -5.26 -40.58
C SER A 83 -12.06 -4.44 -41.81
N LYS A 84 -11.15 -3.48 -41.67
CA LYS A 84 -10.63 -2.70 -42.80
C LYS A 84 -9.84 -3.57 -43.78
N GLY A 85 -9.00 -4.47 -43.29
CA GLY A 85 -8.24 -5.41 -44.12
C GLY A 85 -9.13 -6.38 -44.91
N GLY A 86 -10.32 -6.69 -44.41
CA GLY A 86 -11.38 -7.39 -45.15
C GLY A 86 -12.03 -6.53 -46.24
N GLU A 87 -12.38 -5.28 -45.93
CA GLU A 87 -12.96 -4.32 -46.89
C GLU A 87 -12.04 -4.07 -48.10
N TYR A 88 -10.71 -3.96 -47.89
CA TYR A 88 -9.75 -3.80 -49.00
C TYR A 88 -9.58 -5.05 -49.87
N ARG A 89 -9.96 -6.23 -49.38
CA ARG A 89 -9.75 -7.53 -50.07
C ARG A 89 -10.93 -7.94 -50.94
N ASP A 90 -12.13 -7.44 -50.61
CA ASP A 90 -13.37 -7.66 -51.36
C ASP A 90 -13.68 -6.51 -52.35
N GLN A 91 -12.82 -5.50 -52.45
CA GLN A 91 -12.91 -4.51 -53.52
C GLN A 91 -12.50 -5.20 -54.84
N PRO A 92 -13.41 -5.38 -55.82
CA PRO A 92 -13.01 -5.85 -57.14
C PRO A 92 -11.99 -4.87 -57.72
N PRO A 93 -11.04 -5.33 -58.56
CA PRO A 93 -10.15 -4.40 -59.26
C PRO A 93 -11.02 -3.35 -59.93
N ASP A 94 -10.76 -2.08 -59.60
CA ASP A 94 -11.40 -0.95 -60.27
C ASP A 94 -11.05 -1.12 -61.75
N ASP A 95 -12.04 -1.53 -62.54
CA ASP A 95 -11.87 -1.80 -63.97
C ASP A 95 -11.36 -0.50 -64.59
N ALA A 96 -10.03 -0.44 -64.75
CA ALA A 96 -9.35 0.64 -65.39
C ALA A 96 -9.78 0.61 -66.85
N ASP A 97 -10.78 1.44 -67.16
CA ASP A 97 -10.89 2.26 -68.36
C ASP A 97 -10.24 1.61 -69.59
N ASP A 98 -10.90 0.59 -70.16
CA ASP A 98 -10.58 0.14 -71.51
C ASP A 98 -11.56 0.83 -72.48
N ARG A 99 -10.94 1.72 -73.27
CA ARG A 99 -11.45 2.60 -74.32
C ARG A 99 -12.35 1.93 -75.35
#